data_AF-A0A511MYW8-F1
#
_entry.id   AF-A0A511MYW8-F1
#
_cell.length_a   1.000
_cell.length_b   1.000
_cell.length_c   1.000
_cell.angle_alpha   90.00
_cell.angle_beta   90.00
_cell.angle_gamma   90.00
#
_symmetry.space_group_name_H-M   'P 1'
#
loop_
_entity.id
_entity.type
_entity.pdbx_description
1 polymer ?
#
loop_
_entity_poly.entity_id
_entity_poly.type
_entity_poly.pdbx_seq_one_letter_code
_entity_poly.pdbx_strand_id
1 'polypeptide(L)'
;MTGQAHDVVLLEHRDFKLCTVRGTGLFEMEKVAFRPPPASTACWRGYCVTYAIEESDFLVDSIVTSCPGTPPAVMGVQAEKLDGPHPCGNLVYRPRQQVEFTGRFLIGHDLIRTLYVHGGFQDAWKFNEVLEVKVQSGQVLQITDRTLEISRVRDLMVNRVPEKHSAEQKKLLQWYQTLEPSDGEGLILL
;
A
#
# COMPACT_ATOMS: atom_id res chain seq x y z
N MET A 1 16.14 -4.50 -8.97
CA MET A 1 14.71 -4.32 -8.70
C MET A 1 14.20 -5.58 -8.02
N THR A 2 13.75 -5.48 -6.78
CA THR A 2 13.08 -6.57 -6.06
C THR A 2 11.57 -6.46 -6.31
N GLY A 3 10.91 -7.58 -6.59
CA GLY A 3 9.46 -7.60 -6.66
C GLY A 3 8.89 -7.48 -5.24
N GLN A 4 7.86 -6.67 -5.08
CA GLN A 4 7.12 -6.57 -3.83
C GLN A 4 5.61 -6.62 -4.12
N ALA A 5 4.97 -7.68 -3.64
CA ALA A 5 3.53 -7.83 -3.68
C ALA A 5 2.91 -6.72 -2.83
N HIS A 6 1.84 -6.13 -3.37
CA HIS A 6 1.25 -4.94 -2.80
C HIS A 6 0.41 -5.27 -1.59
N ASP A 7 0.47 -4.37 -0.61
CA ASP A 7 -0.56 -4.29 0.41
C ASP A 7 -1.87 -3.84 -0.22
N VAL A 8 -2.96 -4.35 0.32
CA VAL A 8 -4.31 -4.14 -0.20
C VAL A 8 -5.12 -3.40 0.85
N VAL A 9 -6.01 -2.51 0.40
CA VAL A 9 -7.04 -1.89 1.24
C VAL A 9 -8.39 -2.31 0.69
N LEU A 10 -9.19 -2.96 1.53
CA LEU A 10 -10.59 -3.29 1.27
C LEU A 10 -11.44 -2.07 1.63
N LEU A 11 -12.18 -1.56 0.65
CA LEU A 11 -13.12 -0.46 0.83
C LEU A 11 -14.39 -0.79 0.04
N GLU A 12 -15.54 -0.84 0.72
CA GLU A 12 -16.85 -1.12 0.09
C GLU A 12 -16.84 -2.40 -0.79
N HIS A 13 -16.23 -3.48 -0.29
CA HIS A 13 -16.06 -4.77 -0.98
C HIS A 13 -15.19 -4.73 -2.25
N ARG A 14 -14.39 -3.68 -2.43
CA ARG A 14 -13.45 -3.54 -3.54
C ARG A 14 -12.02 -3.54 -3.03
N ASP A 15 -11.15 -4.18 -3.80
CA ASP A 15 -9.72 -4.23 -3.53
C ASP A 15 -9.02 -3.03 -4.17
N PHE A 16 -8.35 -2.24 -3.35
CA PHE A 16 -7.43 -1.21 -3.81
C PHE A 16 -6.01 -1.57 -3.42
N LYS A 17 -5.04 -1.18 -4.25
CA LYS A 17 -3.63 -1.32 -3.91
C LYS A 17 -3.16 -0.10 -3.13
N LEU A 18 -2.41 -0.32 -2.05
CA LEU A 18 -1.75 0.75 -1.33
C LEU A 18 -0.57 1.26 -2.18
N CYS A 19 -0.63 2.52 -2.62
CA CYS A 19 0.34 3.09 -3.55
C CYS A 19 1.39 3.96 -2.85
N THR A 20 0.93 4.91 -2.06
CA THR A 20 1.77 5.96 -1.47
C THR A 20 1.34 6.18 -0.04
N VAL A 21 2.28 6.23 0.89
CA VAL A 21 2.00 6.41 2.33
C VAL A 21 2.81 7.58 2.85
N ARG A 22 2.15 8.49 3.56
CA ARG A 22 2.79 9.56 4.31
C ARG A 22 2.19 9.63 5.71
N GLY A 23 2.92 9.11 6.68
CA GLY A 23 2.49 9.00 8.06
C GLY A 23 3.29 7.94 8.79
N THR A 24 2.87 7.64 10.01
CA THR A 24 3.51 6.62 10.86
C THR A 24 2.45 5.69 11.45
N GLY A 25 2.87 4.50 11.88
CA GLY A 25 1.98 3.57 12.58
C GLY A 25 1.27 2.55 11.68
N LEU A 26 1.70 2.38 10.42
CA LEU A 26 1.30 1.19 9.66
C LEU A 26 1.84 -0.08 10.33
N PHE A 27 1.15 -1.19 10.06
CA PHE A 27 1.57 -2.50 10.52
C PHE A 27 2.95 -2.87 9.94
N GLU A 28 3.84 -3.30 10.82
CA GLU A 28 5.19 -3.76 10.49
C GLU A 28 5.43 -5.06 11.27
N MET A 29 5.81 -6.13 10.58
CA MET A 29 6.04 -7.43 11.22
C MET A 29 7.22 -7.38 12.20
N GLU A 30 8.20 -6.49 11.99
CA GLU A 30 9.33 -6.30 12.91
C GLU A 30 8.88 -5.90 14.32
N LYS A 31 7.75 -5.20 14.46
CA LYS A 31 7.19 -4.78 15.76
C LYS A 31 6.67 -5.96 16.59
N VAL A 32 6.38 -7.09 15.95
CA VAL A 32 5.98 -8.34 16.61
C VAL A 32 7.12 -9.36 16.73
N ALA A 33 8.37 -8.90 16.58
CA ALA A 33 9.58 -9.72 16.68
C ALA A 33 9.63 -10.94 15.74
N PHE A 34 8.87 -10.89 14.63
CA PHE A 34 8.87 -11.91 13.59
C PHE A 34 9.34 -11.30 12.28
N ARG A 35 10.42 -11.85 11.70
CA ARG A 35 10.92 -11.45 10.38
C ARG A 35 10.78 -12.63 9.43
N PRO A 36 9.73 -12.65 8.59
CA PRO A 36 9.56 -13.74 7.65
C PRO A 36 10.67 -13.67 6.60
N PRO A 37 11.17 -14.83 6.13
CA PRO A 37 12.09 -14.85 5.01
C PRO A 37 11.37 -14.36 3.74
N PRO A 38 12.12 -13.88 2.72
CA PRO A 38 11.56 -13.62 1.40
C PRO A 38 10.73 -14.81 0.91
N ALA A 39 9.46 -14.56 0.57
CA ALA A 39 8.52 -15.61 0.21
C ALA A 39 8.66 -16.02 -1.26
N SER A 40 9.04 -15.08 -2.12
CA SER A 40 9.27 -15.29 -3.55
C SER A 40 10.08 -14.14 -4.14
N THR A 41 10.47 -14.24 -5.42
CA THR A 41 11.05 -13.12 -6.18
C THR A 41 10.10 -11.92 -6.31
N ALA A 42 8.80 -12.14 -6.08
CA ALA A 42 7.76 -11.14 -6.11
C ALA A 42 7.40 -10.59 -4.72
N CYS A 43 7.95 -11.13 -3.62
CA CYS A 43 7.69 -10.64 -2.27
C CYS A 43 8.94 -10.81 -1.39
N TRP A 44 9.81 -9.80 -1.45
CA TRP A 44 11.05 -9.80 -0.67
C TRP A 44 10.82 -9.55 0.82
N ARG A 45 9.82 -8.72 1.17
CA ARG A 45 9.41 -8.45 2.56
C ARG A 45 8.89 -9.70 3.28
N GLY A 46 8.54 -10.76 2.54
CA GLY A 46 8.08 -12.04 3.12
C GLY A 46 6.65 -12.04 3.66
N TYR A 47 5.96 -10.90 3.64
CA TYR A 47 4.56 -10.80 4.01
C TYR A 47 3.83 -9.70 3.25
N CYS A 48 2.50 -9.86 3.19
CA CYS A 48 1.57 -8.91 2.60
C CYS A 48 0.43 -8.67 3.59
N VAL A 49 -0.01 -7.42 3.68
CA VAL A 49 -1.07 -6.98 4.58
C VAL A 49 -2.28 -6.59 3.75
N THR A 50 -3.42 -7.11 4.14
CA THR A 50 -4.72 -6.61 3.73
C THR A 50 -5.25 -5.77 4.88
N TYR A 51 -5.49 -4.50 4.61
CA TYR A 51 -6.21 -3.60 5.49
C TYR A 51 -7.68 -3.54 5.09
N ALA A 52 -8.54 -3.16 6.02
CA ALA A 52 -9.94 -2.86 5.74
C ALA A 52 -10.29 -1.46 6.26
N ILE A 53 -11.11 -0.75 5.50
CA ILE A 53 -11.84 0.44 5.97
C ILE A 53 -13.29 0.02 6.16
N GLU A 54 -13.74 0.00 7.40
CA GLU A 54 -15.11 -0.34 7.77
C GLU A 54 -15.70 0.77 8.62
N GLU A 55 -16.82 1.33 8.18
CA GLU A 55 -17.39 2.55 8.75
C GLU A 55 -16.37 3.70 8.78
N SER A 56 -15.70 3.91 9.90
CA SER A 56 -14.60 4.88 10.07
C SER A 56 -13.31 4.24 10.60
N ASP A 57 -13.26 2.92 10.78
CA ASP A 57 -12.09 2.23 11.32
C ASP A 57 -11.15 1.77 10.21
N PHE A 58 -9.85 2.02 10.41
CA PHE A 58 -8.78 1.47 9.59
C PHE A 58 -8.13 0.29 10.32
N LEU A 59 -8.33 -0.92 9.78
CA LEU A 59 -8.01 -2.19 10.43
C LEU A 59 -6.94 -2.96 9.66
N VAL A 60 -6.11 -3.72 10.38
CA VAL A 60 -5.41 -4.88 9.81
C VAL A 60 -6.45 -6.00 9.70
N ASP A 61 -6.93 -6.27 8.49
CA ASP A 61 -7.86 -7.37 8.25
C ASP A 61 -7.12 -8.71 8.30
N SER A 62 -6.09 -8.84 7.46
CA SER A 62 -5.32 -10.07 7.36
C SER A 62 -3.86 -9.85 6.98
N ILE A 63 -3.01 -10.79 7.38
CA ILE A 63 -1.58 -10.80 7.06
C ILE A 63 -1.24 -12.17 6.48
N VAL A 64 -0.72 -12.22 5.27
CA VAL A 64 -0.27 -13.46 4.63
C VAL A 64 1.25 -13.52 4.62
N THR A 65 1.81 -14.64 5.08
CA THR A 65 3.25 -14.84 5.18
C THR A 65 3.64 -16.33 5.12
N SER A 66 4.93 -16.62 5.24
CA SER A 66 5.48 -17.97 5.43
C SER A 66 6.33 -18.02 6.70
N CYS A 67 6.38 -19.16 7.36
CA CYS A 67 7.26 -19.40 8.50
C CYS A 67 7.96 -20.77 8.34
N PRO A 68 9.31 -20.85 8.36
CA PRO A 68 10.04 -22.11 8.28
C PRO A 68 9.96 -22.99 9.55
N GLY A 69 9.14 -22.63 10.53
CA GLY A 69 8.92 -23.37 11.77
C GLY A 69 7.54 -23.08 12.36
N THR A 70 7.43 -23.17 13.69
CA THR A 70 6.19 -22.83 14.39
C THR A 70 5.93 -21.31 14.28
N PRO A 71 4.82 -20.88 13.65
CA PRO A 71 4.51 -19.45 13.54
C PRO A 71 4.23 -18.86 14.93
N PRO A 72 4.81 -17.69 15.27
CA PRO A 72 4.45 -16.99 16.50
C PRO A 72 3.04 -16.39 16.39
N ALA A 73 2.45 -16.00 17.53
CA ALA A 73 1.26 -15.17 17.50
C ALA A 73 1.60 -13.78 16.93
N VAL A 74 0.77 -13.26 16.02
CA VAL A 74 0.88 -11.90 15.50
C VAL A 74 -0.35 -11.13 15.94
N MET A 75 -0.18 -9.98 16.58
CA MET A 75 -1.28 -9.21 17.17
C MET A 75 -2.20 -10.08 18.06
N GLY A 76 -1.62 -11.03 18.80
CA GLY A 76 -2.35 -11.95 19.68
C GLY A 76 -3.14 -13.07 18.98
N VAL A 77 -3.11 -13.16 17.65
CA VAL A 77 -3.76 -14.26 16.91
C VAL A 77 -2.75 -15.28 16.37
N GLN A 78 -3.15 -16.54 16.33
CA GLN A 78 -2.36 -17.63 15.75
C GLN A 78 -2.53 -17.67 14.23
N ALA A 79 -1.52 -18.18 13.53
CA ALA A 79 -1.60 -18.39 12.10
C ALA A 79 -2.53 -19.57 11.78
N GLU A 80 -3.29 -19.42 10.71
CA GLU A 80 -4.02 -20.50 10.06
C GLU A 80 -3.35 -20.85 8.74
N LYS A 81 -3.64 -22.05 8.22
CA LYS A 81 -3.26 -22.41 6.85
C LYS A 81 -4.11 -21.60 5.88
N LEU A 82 -3.46 -20.98 4.90
CA LEU A 82 -4.14 -20.29 3.82
C LEU A 82 -4.65 -21.31 2.79
N ASP A 83 -5.88 -21.13 2.33
CA ASP A 83 -6.44 -21.90 1.24
C ASP A 83 -5.94 -21.35 -0.11
N GLY A 84 -5.31 -22.22 -0.89
CA GLY A 84 -4.79 -21.88 -2.21
C GLY A 84 -3.42 -21.17 -2.20
N PRO A 85 -2.87 -20.91 -3.39
CA PRO A 85 -1.56 -20.28 -3.53
C PRO A 85 -1.63 -18.76 -3.30
N HIS A 86 -0.65 -18.21 -2.59
CA HIS A 86 -0.47 -16.76 -2.47
C HIS A 86 1.02 -16.38 -2.58
N PRO A 87 1.38 -15.27 -3.27
CA PRO A 87 2.78 -14.89 -3.52
C PRO A 87 3.62 -14.63 -2.27
N CYS A 88 2.95 -14.38 -1.14
CA CYS A 88 3.59 -14.05 0.14
C CYS A 88 3.63 -15.24 1.12
N GLY A 89 3.00 -16.38 0.78
CA GLY A 89 3.11 -17.59 1.58
C GLY A 89 1.82 -18.41 1.70
N ASN A 90 1.82 -19.31 2.69
CA ASN A 90 0.75 -20.29 2.93
C ASN A 90 0.15 -20.20 4.34
N LEU A 91 0.50 -19.16 5.10
CA LEU A 91 -0.05 -18.87 6.42
C LEU A 91 -0.78 -17.53 6.40
N VAL A 92 -1.87 -17.44 7.17
CA VAL A 92 -2.67 -16.23 7.30
C VAL A 92 -3.02 -15.95 8.75
N TYR A 93 -2.83 -14.71 9.17
CA TYR A 93 -3.35 -14.17 10.42
C TYR A 93 -4.55 -13.29 10.10
N ARG A 94 -5.60 -13.33 10.94
CA ARG A 94 -6.80 -12.48 10.81
C ARG A 94 -7.09 -11.72 12.11
N PRO A 95 -6.24 -10.75 12.49
CA PRO A 95 -6.37 -10.08 13.77
C PRO A 95 -7.61 -9.18 13.85
N ARG A 96 -8.05 -8.59 12.73
CA ARG A 96 -9.14 -7.60 12.66
C ARG A 96 -9.01 -6.53 13.74
N GLN A 97 -7.80 -5.99 13.87
CA GLN A 97 -7.44 -5.00 14.88
C GLN A 97 -7.12 -3.66 14.23
N GLN A 98 -7.43 -2.60 14.96
CA GLN A 98 -7.20 -1.24 14.48
C GLN A 98 -5.71 -0.99 14.28
N VAL A 99 -5.39 -0.29 13.18
CA VAL A 99 -4.03 0.18 12.90
C VAL A 99 -3.79 1.46 13.69
N GLU A 100 -2.62 1.65 14.30
CA GLU A 100 -2.27 2.90 14.98
C GLU A 100 -1.89 4.04 14.02
N PHE A 101 -2.27 3.92 12.75
CA PHE A 101 -1.79 4.79 11.69
C PHE A 101 -2.33 6.21 11.83
N THR A 102 -1.43 7.18 11.69
CA THR A 102 -1.77 8.60 11.59
C THR A 102 -1.05 9.20 10.39
N GLY A 103 -1.82 9.80 9.48
CA GLY A 103 -1.31 10.41 8.26
C GLY A 103 -2.29 10.29 7.11
N ARG A 104 -1.76 10.13 5.90
CA ARG A 104 -2.54 9.95 4.68
C ARG A 104 -1.88 8.96 3.74
N PHE A 105 -2.67 8.33 2.90
CA PHE A 105 -2.18 7.46 1.85
C PHE A 105 -3.06 7.51 0.60
N LEU A 106 -2.49 7.07 -0.52
CA LEU A 106 -3.21 6.87 -1.78
C LEU A 106 -3.48 5.38 -1.97
N ILE A 107 -4.71 5.05 -2.36
CA ILE A 107 -5.10 3.72 -2.80
C ILE A 107 -5.54 3.78 -4.27
N GLY A 108 -5.04 2.84 -5.07
CA GLY A 108 -5.29 2.76 -6.51
C GLY A 108 -6.09 1.52 -6.89
N HIS A 109 -7.05 1.67 -7.79
CA HIS A 109 -7.80 0.58 -8.38
C HIS A 109 -7.70 0.57 -9.91
N ASP A 110 -7.82 -0.62 -10.48
CA ASP A 110 -7.70 -0.88 -11.92
C ASP A 110 -6.37 -0.37 -12.52
N LEU A 111 -5.32 -1.16 -12.31
CA LEU A 111 -3.97 -0.87 -12.80
C LEU A 111 -3.95 -0.86 -14.33
N ILE A 112 -3.43 0.23 -14.91
CA ILE A 112 -3.24 0.38 -16.34
C ILE A 112 -2.09 -0.54 -16.78
N ARG A 113 -2.44 -1.64 -17.45
CA ARG A 113 -1.49 -2.72 -17.80
C ARG A 113 -0.27 -2.25 -18.58
N THR A 114 -0.41 -1.23 -19.44
CA THR A 114 0.70 -0.67 -20.23
C THR A 114 1.71 0.12 -19.40
N LEU A 115 1.36 0.52 -18.18
CA LEU A 115 2.22 1.27 -17.25
C LEU A 115 2.82 0.39 -16.14
N TYR A 116 2.47 -0.90 -16.14
CA TYR A 116 2.93 -1.84 -15.12
C TYR A 116 4.46 -2.02 -15.16
N VAL A 117 5.07 -2.02 -13.98
CA VAL A 117 6.48 -2.36 -13.79
C VAL A 117 6.63 -3.51 -12.80
N HIS A 118 7.55 -4.44 -13.05
CA HIS A 118 7.73 -5.63 -12.21
C HIS A 118 8.34 -5.35 -10.81
N GLY A 119 8.94 -4.18 -10.59
CA GLY A 119 9.64 -3.86 -9.35
C GLY A 119 8.84 -2.95 -8.41
N GLY A 120 8.87 -3.25 -7.11
CA GLY A 120 8.29 -2.42 -6.06
C GLY A 120 6.76 -2.24 -6.11
N PHE A 121 6.29 -1.28 -5.31
CA PHE A 121 4.91 -0.81 -5.34
C PHE A 121 4.66 0.03 -6.61
N GLN A 122 3.45 -0.07 -7.18
CA GLN A 122 3.03 0.73 -8.32
C GLN A 122 2.62 2.12 -7.82
N ASP A 123 3.16 3.15 -8.45
CA ASP A 123 2.80 4.54 -8.20
C ASP A 123 1.31 4.79 -8.51
N ALA A 124 0.69 5.69 -7.75
CA ALA A 124 -0.74 5.96 -7.88
C ALA A 124 -1.15 6.41 -9.29
N TRP A 125 -0.29 7.14 -10.01
CA TRP A 125 -0.57 7.59 -11.38
C TRP A 125 -0.73 6.47 -12.41
N LYS A 126 -0.40 5.23 -12.07
CA LYS A 126 -0.57 4.04 -12.93
C LYS A 126 -1.95 3.41 -12.83
N PHE A 127 -2.83 3.90 -11.97
CA PHE A 127 -4.18 3.37 -11.76
C PHE A 127 -5.24 4.26 -12.42
N ASN A 128 -6.37 3.65 -12.81
CA ASN A 128 -7.51 4.36 -13.42
C ASN A 128 -8.36 5.10 -12.39
N GLU A 129 -8.40 4.61 -11.14
CA GLU A 129 -9.13 5.21 -10.03
C GLU A 129 -8.19 5.35 -8.83
N VAL A 130 -8.18 6.52 -8.20
CA VAL A 130 -7.32 6.80 -7.05
C VAL A 130 -8.04 7.61 -6.00
N LEU A 131 -8.01 7.11 -4.76
CA LEU A 131 -8.57 7.76 -3.59
C LEU A 131 -7.44 8.17 -2.62
N GLU A 132 -7.54 9.36 -2.05
CA GLU A 132 -6.74 9.81 -0.90
C GLU A 132 -7.51 9.52 0.38
N VAL A 133 -6.90 8.78 1.30
CA VAL A 133 -7.46 8.47 2.61
C VAL A 133 -6.64 9.17 3.68
N LYS A 134 -7.31 9.93 4.56
CA LYS A 134 -6.70 10.56 5.74
C LYS A 134 -7.14 9.83 7.00
N VAL A 135 -6.20 9.51 7.85
CA VAL A 135 -6.42 8.71 9.06
C VAL A 135 -5.74 9.37 10.25
N GLN A 136 -6.38 9.34 11.40
CA GLN A 136 -5.82 9.75 12.68
C GLN A 136 -6.03 8.65 13.71
N SER A 137 -4.94 8.10 14.24
CA SER A 137 -4.97 7.02 15.24
C SER A 137 -5.91 5.86 14.82
N GLY A 138 -5.81 5.44 13.57
CA GLY A 138 -6.63 4.37 13.00
C GLY A 138 -8.08 4.76 12.67
N GLN A 139 -8.47 6.02 12.82
CA GLN A 139 -9.79 6.54 12.45
C GLN A 139 -9.72 7.27 11.11
N VAL A 140 -10.50 6.84 10.13
CA VAL A 140 -10.63 7.48 8.83
C VAL A 140 -11.39 8.79 8.98
N LEU A 141 -10.69 9.89 8.74
CA LEU A 141 -11.26 11.24 8.82
C LEU A 141 -11.89 11.68 7.50
N GLN A 142 -11.30 11.24 6.39
CA GLN A 142 -11.71 11.69 5.06
C GLN A 142 -11.24 10.72 3.98
N ILE A 143 -12.12 10.43 3.03
CA ILE A 143 -11.79 9.82 1.74
C ILE A 143 -12.10 10.85 0.65
N THR A 144 -11.13 11.12 -0.22
CA THR A 144 -11.25 12.09 -1.31
C THR A 144 -10.92 11.42 -2.63
N ASP A 145 -11.82 11.52 -3.61
CA ASP A 145 -11.52 11.11 -4.98
C ASP A 145 -10.47 12.05 -5.59
N ARG A 146 -9.34 11.48 -6.02
CA ARG A 146 -8.21 12.17 -6.68
C ARG A 146 -7.99 11.71 -8.10
N THR A 147 -8.94 10.97 -8.66
CA THR A 147 -8.80 10.32 -9.97
C THR A 147 -8.50 11.32 -11.07
N LEU A 148 -9.16 12.49 -11.07
CA LEU A 148 -8.94 13.52 -12.09
C LEU A 148 -7.54 14.15 -11.98
N GLU A 149 -7.14 14.56 -10.79
CA GLU A 149 -5.82 15.13 -10.53
C GLU A 149 -4.71 14.14 -10.88
N ILE A 150 -4.87 12.87 -10.48
CA ILE A 150 -3.89 11.81 -10.74
C ILE A 150 -3.85 11.43 -12.22
N SER A 151 -4.98 11.44 -12.95
CA SER A 151 -4.97 11.25 -14.40
C SER A 151 -4.18 12.35 -15.11
N ARG A 152 -4.28 13.61 -14.65
CA ARG A 152 -3.47 14.70 -15.21
C ARG A 152 -1.99 14.53 -14.87
N VAL A 153 -1.66 14.06 -13.66
CA VAL A 153 -0.27 13.69 -13.31
C VAL A 153 0.24 12.60 -14.24
N ARG A 154 -0.55 11.55 -14.48
CA ARG A 154 -0.21 10.46 -15.41
C ARG A 154 0.16 10.98 -16.79
N ASP A 155 -0.66 11.87 -17.36
CA ASP A 155 -0.39 12.45 -18.68
C ASP A 155 0.95 13.19 -18.73
N LEU A 156 1.32 13.89 -17.65
CA LEU A 156 2.61 14.57 -17.53
C LEU A 156 3.77 13.57 -17.36
N MET A 157 3.57 12.49 -16.59
CA MET A 157 4.59 11.47 -16.33
C MET A 157 4.89 10.61 -17.56
N VAL A 158 3.88 10.38 -18.42
CA VAL A 158 4.03 9.66 -19.69
C VAL A 158 4.70 10.55 -20.74
N ASN A 159 4.27 11.81 -20.86
CA ASN A 159 4.72 12.71 -21.93
C ASN A 159 5.98 13.52 -21.57
N ARG A 160 6.97 12.90 -20.90
CA ARG A 160 8.18 13.50 -20.27
C ARG A 160 8.90 14.61 -21.08
N VAL A 161 8.34 15.81 -21.14
CA VAL A 161 8.99 17.02 -21.69
C VAL A 161 8.94 18.13 -20.62
N PRO A 162 9.80 18.04 -19.59
CA PRO A 162 9.71 18.87 -18.38
C PRO A 162 9.80 20.38 -18.65
N GLU A 163 10.54 20.76 -19.69
CA GLU A 163 10.81 22.15 -20.06
C GLU A 163 9.58 22.90 -20.60
N LYS A 164 8.49 22.20 -20.94
CA LYS A 164 7.27 22.79 -21.50
C LYS A 164 6.09 22.84 -20.54
N HIS A 165 6.29 22.49 -19.26
CA HIS A 165 5.18 22.48 -18.30
C HIS A 165 4.72 23.91 -17.94
N SER A 166 3.40 24.14 -18.03
CA SER A 166 2.75 25.37 -17.56
C SER A 166 2.90 25.53 -16.04
N ALA A 167 2.63 26.74 -15.53
CA ALA A 167 2.64 26.99 -14.08
C ALA A 167 1.64 26.10 -13.32
N GLU A 168 0.50 25.77 -13.93
CA GLU A 168 -0.51 24.87 -13.35
C GLU A 168 0.00 23.43 -13.29
N GLN A 169 0.62 22.94 -14.37
CA GLN A 169 1.21 21.59 -14.41
C GLN A 169 2.33 21.43 -13.38
N LYS A 170 3.17 22.46 -13.19
CA LYS A 170 4.20 22.48 -12.15
C LYS A 170 3.59 22.40 -10.74
N LYS A 171 2.53 23.17 -10.47
CA LYS A 171 1.81 23.11 -9.19
C LYS A 171 1.19 21.74 -8.93
N LEU A 172 0.61 21.11 -9.96
CA LEU A 172 0.04 19.77 -9.84
C LEU A 172 1.12 18.72 -9.50
N LEU A 173 2.28 18.77 -10.18
CA LEU A 173 3.40 17.88 -9.89
C LEU A 173 3.96 18.11 -8.47
N GLN A 174 4.09 19.37 -8.05
CA GLN A 174 4.50 19.72 -6.69
C GLN A 174 3.50 19.19 -5.65
N TRP A 175 2.20 19.31 -5.90
CA TRP A 175 1.17 18.73 -5.04
C TRP A 175 1.33 17.21 -4.92
N TYR A 176 1.52 16.52 -6.05
CA TYR A 176 1.71 15.07 -6.07
C TYR A 176 2.98 14.66 -5.30
N GLN A 177 4.08 15.40 -5.43
CA GLN A 177 5.29 15.21 -4.62
C GLN A 177 5.06 15.39 -3.12
N THR A 178 4.06 16.18 -2.69
CA THR A 178 3.70 16.24 -1.27
C THR A 178 2.99 14.98 -0.77
N LEU A 179 2.43 14.17 -1.67
CA LEU A 179 1.79 12.90 -1.35
C LEU A 179 2.84 11.80 -1.23
N GLU A 180 3.89 11.87 -2.05
CA GLU A 180 5.02 10.95 -1.99
C GLU A 180 5.83 11.11 -0.69
N PRO A 181 6.41 10.03 -0.14
CA PRO A 181 7.40 10.15 0.91
C PRO A 181 8.55 11.02 0.39
N SER A 182 9.07 11.94 1.20
CA SER A 182 10.25 12.71 0.79
C SER A 182 11.40 11.76 0.44
N ASP A 183 12.04 11.97 -0.71
CA ASP A 183 13.22 11.21 -1.15
C ASP A 183 14.24 11.12 0.01
N GLY A 184 14.28 9.97 0.68
CA GLY A 184 15.01 9.75 1.94
C GLY A 184 14.23 8.95 3.00
N GLU A 185 12.90 8.97 2.95
CA GLU A 185 11.98 8.13 3.75
C GLU A 185 11.08 7.26 2.86
N GLY A 186 11.45 7.11 1.58
CA GLY A 186 10.72 6.28 0.63
C GLY A 186 10.79 4.82 1.06
N LEU A 187 9.73 4.34 1.75
CA LEU A 187 9.43 2.94 2.04
C LEU A 187 10.68 2.05 1.95
N ILE A 188 11.68 2.33 2.79
CA ILE A 188 12.72 1.36 3.10
C ILE A 188 12.07 0.44 4.14
N LEU A 189 11.09 -0.34 3.67
CA LEU A 189 10.77 -1.62 4.30
C LEU A 189 11.82 -2.59 3.77
N LEU A 190 13.01 -2.51 4.35
CA LEU A 190 14.02 -3.57 4.25
C LEU A 190 13.54 -4.79 5.05
#